data_AF-A5G600-F1
#
_entry.id   AF-A5G600-F1
#
_cell.length_a   1.000
_cell.length_b   1.000
_cell.length_c   1.000
_cell.angle_alpha   90.00
_cell.angle_beta   90.00
_cell.angle_gamma   90.00
#
_symmetry.space_group_name_H-M   'P 1'
#
loop_
_entity.id
_entity.type
_entity.pdbx_description
1 polymer ?
#
loop_
_entity_poly.entity_id
_entity_poly.type
_entity_poly.pdbx_seq_one_letter_code
_entity_poly.pdbx_strand_id
1 'polypeptide(L)'
;MKFIFPCVASFMLTVVITPLVIRFAKACKCLDVPGGRRAHKKVTPRWGGVAFFVGVLPFMFMENESGALTSFIVASCFLVGMGIIDDLKSLGWKTKFAGMAIAATIVIFGGNIAVHHIGTYGSLGRLDLGRLSIPFTYLSIIGITNAINLLDGLNGLAGGVSLLGFLFMGIAAVIAGNIVVALVCFAFVGALGAFLLYNFPNARIFMGDSGSTFLGFSLSIMAVFLTQDANSSVDSMFPVLVLLIPIFDTLRVLFVRLLNGKNPFQADNLHLHYLIVENLSPMKVALLFWSLTAVFGSIALTLTGKTSVSYLAVVLYASLLLSLFAISLTQRRPQEKGRLKTLRPAGMSADSSVLMPYDDAGPDFARKGEMMMTLKWLVVLGIVLLTAQVSAGEPQDLKTQKDKVNYAIGVNMINSLKMQGVEIDLDLVIKGMRDAHSGGKLLLPDDELRKSIGVYQTAARQKQAMVRVIAADENKKAGEAFLAANAQKEGVVTLPSGLQYKTLKAGDGMKPTDADTVEVNYRGALINGTEFDSTEPGKPAALKVAQLIAGWKEAMKLMPVGSKWQIFIPSRLAYGERGSGKQIGPNATLVFEVELLAIK
;
A
#
# COMPACT_ATOMS: atom_id res chain seq x y z
N MET A 1 -22.22 -13.28 5.39
CA MET A 1 -22.98 -13.29 6.67
C MET A 1 -22.16 -12.78 7.86
N LYS A 2 -20.89 -13.20 8.04
CA LYS A 2 -20.07 -12.84 9.21
C LYS A 2 -20.03 -11.34 9.56
N PHE A 3 -19.91 -10.44 8.58
CA PHE A 3 -19.81 -8.98 8.81
C PHE A 3 -21.17 -8.25 8.87
N ILE A 4 -22.25 -8.89 8.41
CA ILE A 4 -23.59 -8.31 8.44
C ILE A 4 -24.17 -8.40 9.86
N PHE A 5 -23.86 -9.50 10.57
CA PHE A 5 -24.37 -9.74 11.91
C PHE A 5 -24.01 -8.61 12.91
N PRO A 6 -22.74 -8.15 13.05
CA PRO A 6 -22.41 -7.04 13.93
C PRO A 6 -23.18 -5.76 13.62
N CYS A 7 -23.33 -5.44 12.34
CA CYS A 7 -24.08 -4.26 11.91
C CYS A 7 -25.55 -4.34 12.33
N VAL A 8 -26.23 -5.44 12.01
CA VAL A 8 -27.65 -5.61 12.34
C VAL A 8 -27.88 -5.69 13.84
N ALA A 9 -27.09 -6.48 14.56
CA ALA A 9 -27.26 -6.67 16.00
C ALA A 9 -26.98 -5.37 16.78
N SER A 10 -25.91 -4.66 16.44
CA SER A 10 -25.59 -3.35 17.03
C SER A 10 -26.68 -2.31 16.73
N PHE A 11 -27.17 -2.27 15.49
CA PHE A 11 -28.30 -1.41 15.09
C PHE A 11 -29.54 -1.70 15.95
N MET A 12 -29.97 -2.95 16.05
CA MET A 12 -31.16 -3.34 16.82
C MET A 12 -31.00 -3.00 18.30
N LEU A 13 -29.82 -3.28 18.87
CA LEU A 13 -29.54 -2.97 20.27
C LEU A 13 -29.60 -1.45 20.53
N THR A 14 -29.00 -0.64 19.67
CA THR A 14 -29.06 0.82 19.80
C THR A 14 -30.48 1.37 19.60
N VAL A 15 -31.28 0.83 18.67
CA VAL A 15 -32.70 1.22 18.50
C VAL A 15 -33.48 0.98 19.79
N VAL A 16 -33.28 -0.16 20.45
CA VAL A 16 -33.98 -0.51 21.70
C VAL A 16 -33.53 0.36 22.87
N ILE A 17 -32.23 0.63 22.97
CA ILE A 17 -31.65 1.37 24.10
C ILE A 17 -31.91 2.87 24.00
N THR A 18 -31.94 3.45 22.80
CA THR A 18 -32.03 4.90 22.60
C THR A 18 -33.26 5.53 23.30
N PRO A 19 -34.49 4.98 23.21
CA PRO A 19 -35.64 5.50 23.96
C PRO A 19 -35.46 5.49 25.49
N LEU A 20 -34.76 4.48 26.04
CA LEU A 20 -34.46 4.40 27.48
C LEU A 20 -33.48 5.51 27.87
N VAL A 21 -32.43 5.72 27.07
CA VAL A 21 -31.45 6.79 27.27
C VAL A 21 -32.13 8.16 27.19
N ILE A 22 -33.04 8.38 26.24
CA ILE A 22 -33.83 9.62 26.14
C ILE A 22 -34.63 9.88 27.42
N ARG A 23 -35.28 8.85 27.98
CA ARG A 23 -36.05 8.98 29.23
C ARG A 23 -35.12 9.31 30.40
N PHE A 24 -33.99 8.64 30.50
CA PHE A 24 -33.02 8.85 31.57
C PHE A 24 -32.37 10.23 31.50
N ALA A 25 -31.95 10.68 30.31
CA ALA A 25 -31.40 12.02 30.10
C ALA A 25 -32.39 13.12 30.50
N LYS A 26 -33.68 12.94 30.22
CA LYS A 26 -34.74 13.85 30.68
C LYS A 26 -34.87 13.85 32.21
N ALA A 27 -34.85 12.69 32.85
CA ALA A 27 -34.92 12.57 34.30
C ALA A 27 -33.73 13.24 35.00
N CYS A 28 -32.52 13.10 34.44
CA CYS A 28 -31.31 13.75 34.92
C CYS A 28 -31.19 15.23 34.52
N LYS A 29 -32.18 15.80 33.81
CA LYS A 29 -32.15 17.16 33.25
C LYS A 29 -30.93 17.43 32.37
N CYS A 30 -30.35 16.39 31.75
CA CYS A 30 -29.28 16.52 30.77
C CYS A 30 -29.87 16.90 29.41
N LEU A 31 -30.27 18.17 29.30
CA LEU A 31 -31.00 18.73 28.18
C LEU A 31 -30.22 19.88 27.55
N ASP A 32 -30.21 19.90 26.22
CA ASP A 32 -29.73 21.04 25.46
C ASP A 32 -30.86 22.02 25.19
N VAL A 33 -30.82 23.17 25.86
CA VAL A 33 -31.78 24.26 25.72
C VAL A 33 -31.36 25.19 24.57
N PRO A 34 -32.27 25.55 23.63
CA PRO A 34 -31.96 26.45 22.51
C PRO A 34 -31.62 27.87 22.99
N GLY A 35 -30.59 28.48 22.39
CA GLY A 35 -30.10 29.83 22.70
C GLY A 35 -28.62 30.04 22.36
N GLY A 36 -28.19 31.29 22.15
CA GLY A 36 -26.79 31.65 21.88
C GLY A 36 -26.30 31.19 20.49
N ARG A 37 -25.20 30.43 20.44
CA ARG A 37 -24.57 29.92 19.19
C ARG A 37 -25.22 28.63 18.63
N ARG A 38 -26.28 28.11 19.26
CA ARG A 38 -26.85 26.79 18.96
C ARG A 38 -27.91 26.87 17.85
N ALA A 39 -27.86 25.95 16.87
CA ALA A 39 -28.69 25.99 15.67
C ALA A 39 -30.10 25.36 15.83
N HIS A 40 -30.36 24.61 16.90
CA HIS A 40 -31.64 23.92 17.13
C HIS A 40 -32.70 24.82 17.79
N LYS A 41 -33.97 24.47 17.56
CA LYS A 41 -35.14 25.23 18.04
C LYS A 41 -35.89 24.57 19.20
N LYS A 42 -35.58 23.32 19.54
CA LYS A 42 -36.30 22.51 20.55
C LYS A 42 -35.35 22.02 21.63
N VAL A 43 -35.81 22.02 22.88
CA VAL A 43 -35.07 21.39 23.99
C VAL A 43 -34.87 19.91 23.67
N THR A 44 -33.62 19.48 23.56
CA THR A 44 -33.27 18.14 23.07
C THR A 44 -32.34 17.45 24.07
N PRO A 45 -32.64 16.21 24.52
CA PRO A 45 -31.76 15.46 25.42
C PRO A 45 -30.38 15.18 24.82
N ARG A 46 -29.37 15.08 25.68
CA ARG A 46 -28.00 14.63 25.31
C ARG A 46 -27.81 13.15 25.66
N TRP A 47 -26.60 12.62 25.48
CA TRP A 47 -26.19 11.22 25.70
C TRP A 47 -26.55 10.21 24.61
N GLY A 48 -26.74 10.66 23.37
CA GLY A 48 -26.77 9.76 22.22
C GLY A 48 -25.51 8.87 22.16
N GLY A 49 -24.37 9.41 22.60
CA GLY A 49 -23.11 8.69 22.83
C GLY A 49 -23.24 7.40 23.61
N VAL A 50 -23.95 7.46 24.74
CA VAL A 50 -24.17 6.31 25.61
C VAL A 50 -24.98 5.24 24.89
N ALA A 51 -26.00 5.62 24.12
CA ALA A 51 -26.86 4.66 23.42
C ALA A 51 -26.10 3.85 22.36
N PHE A 52 -25.28 4.50 21.53
CA PHE A 52 -24.49 3.77 20.53
C PHE A 52 -23.24 3.10 21.12
N PHE A 53 -22.67 3.62 22.21
CA PHE A 53 -21.61 2.92 22.95
C PHE A 53 -22.07 1.55 23.43
N VAL A 54 -23.24 1.48 24.08
CA VAL A 54 -23.79 0.19 24.54
C VAL A 54 -24.13 -0.73 23.36
N GLY A 55 -24.54 -0.17 22.21
CA GLY A 55 -24.77 -0.94 20.98
C GLY A 55 -23.53 -1.66 20.45
N VAL A 56 -22.38 -0.98 20.47
CA VAL A 56 -21.12 -1.51 19.94
C VAL A 56 -20.38 -2.38 20.96
N LEU A 57 -20.58 -2.15 22.26
CA LEU A 57 -19.82 -2.78 23.34
C LEU A 57 -19.67 -4.31 23.23
N PRO A 58 -20.72 -5.11 22.91
CA PRO A 58 -20.58 -6.57 22.78
C PRO A 58 -19.53 -7.00 21.74
N PHE A 59 -19.39 -6.23 20.66
CA PHE A 59 -18.48 -6.55 19.56
C PHE A 59 -17.02 -6.20 19.87
N MET A 60 -16.79 -5.33 20.86
CA MET A 60 -15.44 -5.03 21.32
C MET A 60 -14.84 -6.19 22.13
N PHE A 61 -15.66 -7.05 22.73
CA PHE A 61 -15.23 -8.20 23.55
C PHE A 61 -14.98 -9.49 22.73
N MET A 62 -15.24 -9.49 21.42
CA MET A 62 -15.25 -10.72 20.62
C MET A 62 -13.86 -11.32 20.34
N GLU A 63 -12.78 -10.60 20.63
CA GLU A 63 -11.41 -11.10 20.45
C GLU A 63 -10.48 -10.44 21.48
N ASN A 64 -9.74 -11.22 22.29
CA ASN A 64 -9.00 -10.64 23.42
C ASN A 64 -7.63 -11.28 23.69
N GLU A 65 -6.98 -11.90 22.70
CA GLU A 65 -5.68 -12.55 22.96
C GLU A 65 -4.53 -11.55 23.15
N SER A 66 -4.60 -10.35 22.55
CA SER A 66 -3.50 -9.37 22.54
C SER A 66 -3.62 -8.23 23.56
N GLY A 67 -4.71 -8.15 24.33
CA GLY A 67 -4.97 -7.05 25.28
C GLY A 67 -5.27 -5.68 24.65
N ALA A 68 -5.00 -5.49 23.35
CA ALA A 68 -5.23 -4.24 22.63
C ALA A 68 -6.71 -3.82 22.66
N LEU A 69 -7.63 -4.75 22.39
CA LEU A 69 -9.07 -4.49 22.49
C LEU A 69 -9.53 -4.24 23.93
N THR A 70 -8.95 -4.91 24.92
CA THR A 70 -9.22 -4.60 26.34
C THR A 70 -8.84 -3.16 26.67
N SER A 71 -7.63 -2.72 26.27
CA SER A 71 -7.21 -1.33 26.48
C SER A 71 -8.15 -0.32 25.79
N PHE A 72 -8.63 -0.66 24.60
CA PHE A 72 -9.59 0.16 23.85
C PHE A 72 -10.94 0.24 24.57
N ILE A 73 -11.45 -0.86 25.14
CA ILE A 73 -12.67 -0.87 25.95
C ILE A 73 -12.50 -0.01 27.20
N VAL A 74 -11.42 -0.20 27.95
CA VAL A 74 -11.16 0.55 29.18
C VAL A 74 -11.07 2.05 28.90
N ALA A 75 -10.32 2.44 27.85
CA ALA A 75 -10.22 3.83 27.42
C ALA A 75 -11.57 4.40 26.93
N SER A 76 -12.37 3.60 26.23
CA SER A 76 -13.71 4.00 25.75
C SER A 76 -14.68 4.21 26.92
N CYS A 77 -14.72 3.30 27.90
CA CYS A 77 -15.49 3.46 29.12
C CYS A 77 -15.12 4.75 29.87
N PHE A 78 -13.81 5.01 29.98
CA PHE A 78 -13.31 6.23 30.61
C PHE A 78 -13.77 7.50 29.86
N LEU A 79 -13.62 7.55 28.54
CA LEU A 79 -14.03 8.71 27.73
C LEU A 79 -15.53 8.94 27.74
N VAL A 80 -16.34 7.88 27.63
CA VAL A 80 -17.80 7.99 27.72
C VAL A 80 -18.20 8.51 29.11
N GLY A 81 -17.59 8.01 30.18
CA GLY A 81 -17.81 8.51 31.54
C GLY A 81 -17.43 9.99 31.69
N MET A 82 -16.26 10.38 31.19
CA MET A 82 -15.80 11.77 31.20
C MET A 82 -16.74 12.68 30.42
N GLY A 83 -17.19 12.26 29.24
CA GLY A 83 -18.14 13.02 28.44
C GLY A 83 -19.55 13.07 29.01
N ILE A 84 -19.99 12.07 29.78
CA ILE A 84 -21.25 12.15 30.56
C ILE A 84 -21.13 13.27 31.61
N ILE A 85 -20.00 13.34 32.31
CA ILE A 85 -19.73 14.39 33.31
C ILE A 85 -19.70 15.76 32.63
N ASP A 86 -19.08 15.84 31.46
CA ASP A 86 -19.02 17.04 30.64
C ASP A 86 -20.38 17.53 30.15
N ASP A 87 -21.22 16.60 29.68
CA ASP A 87 -22.59 16.90 29.28
C ASP A 87 -23.45 17.43 30.44
N LEU A 88 -23.10 17.11 31.70
CA LEU A 88 -23.78 17.61 32.91
C LEU A 88 -23.18 18.90 33.47
N LYS A 89 -21.85 19.01 33.50
CA LYS A 89 -21.12 20.06 34.23
C LYS A 89 -20.37 21.05 33.35
N SER A 90 -20.28 20.80 32.04
CA SER A 90 -19.49 21.59 31.07
C SER A 90 -18.03 21.77 31.50
N LEU A 91 -17.22 20.73 31.30
CA LEU A 91 -15.81 20.74 31.64
C LEU A 91 -15.02 21.72 30.79
N GLY A 92 -13.99 22.32 31.38
CA GLY A 92 -13.05 23.18 30.67
C GLY A 92 -12.18 22.39 29.68
N TRP A 93 -11.70 23.06 28.63
CA TRP A 93 -10.89 22.44 27.57
C TRP A 93 -9.63 21.73 28.10
N LYS A 94 -9.00 22.23 29.18
CA LYS A 94 -7.83 21.60 29.81
C LYS A 94 -8.17 20.22 30.37
N THR A 95 -9.32 20.10 31.05
CA THR A 95 -9.79 18.84 31.63
C THR A 95 -10.16 17.84 30.54
N LYS A 96 -10.85 18.30 29.48
CA LYS A 96 -11.16 17.45 28.32
C LYS A 96 -9.89 16.93 27.65
N PHE A 97 -8.91 17.81 27.41
CA PHE A 97 -7.62 17.45 26.83
C PHE A 97 -6.86 16.45 27.71
N ALA A 98 -6.80 16.67 29.03
CA ALA A 98 -6.19 15.73 29.95
C ALA A 98 -6.88 14.37 29.93
N GLY A 99 -8.22 14.33 29.88
CA GLY A 99 -8.98 13.09 29.73
C GLY A 99 -8.65 12.35 28.43
N MET A 100 -8.60 13.06 27.29
CA MET A 100 -8.19 12.46 26.01
C MET A 100 -6.75 11.93 26.06
N ALA A 101 -5.83 12.65 26.72
CA ALA A 101 -4.46 12.19 26.91
C ALA A 101 -4.39 10.94 27.80
N ILE A 102 -5.20 10.85 28.86
CA ILE A 102 -5.28 9.64 29.71
C ILE A 102 -5.80 8.46 28.89
N ALA A 103 -6.88 8.64 28.14
CA ALA A 103 -7.43 7.59 27.27
C ALA A 103 -6.41 7.12 26.21
N ALA A 104 -5.70 8.06 25.57
CA ALA A 104 -4.61 7.75 24.65
C ALA A 104 -3.46 6.98 25.33
N THR A 105 -3.12 7.34 26.58
CA THR A 105 -2.09 6.65 27.36
C THR A 105 -2.48 5.19 27.63
N ILE A 106 -3.75 4.94 27.99
CA ILE A 106 -4.27 3.59 28.24
C ILE A 106 -4.09 2.70 27.00
N VAL A 107 -4.40 3.20 25.81
CA VAL A 107 -4.25 2.40 24.58
C VAL A 107 -2.81 2.29 24.09
N ILE A 108 -2.01 3.36 24.20
CA ILE A 108 -0.62 3.36 23.76
C ILE A 108 0.20 2.36 24.57
N PHE A 109 0.10 2.41 25.90
CA PHE A 109 0.92 1.57 26.77
C PHE A 109 0.23 0.27 27.20
N GLY A 110 -1.09 0.30 27.40
CA GLY A 110 -1.85 -0.88 27.81
C GLY A 110 -2.22 -1.81 26.63
N GLY A 111 -2.29 -1.29 25.41
CA GLY A 111 -2.61 -2.05 24.21
C GLY A 111 -1.49 -2.11 23.16
N ASN A 112 -0.33 -1.51 23.46
CA ASN A 112 0.78 -1.33 22.51
C ASN A 112 0.33 -0.72 21.17
N ILE A 113 -0.60 0.24 21.22
CA ILE A 113 -1.18 0.87 20.03
C ILE A 113 -0.36 2.10 19.67
N ALA A 114 0.40 2.04 18.58
CA ALA A 114 1.18 3.18 18.12
C ALA A 114 1.22 3.27 16.58
N VAL A 115 1.32 4.51 16.08
CA VAL A 115 1.69 4.78 14.70
C VAL A 115 3.20 4.69 14.59
N HIS A 116 3.70 3.66 13.91
CA HIS A 116 5.14 3.44 13.74
C HIS A 116 5.65 4.04 12.43
N HIS A 117 4.80 4.11 11.41
CA HIS A 117 5.13 4.69 10.11
C HIS A 117 3.97 5.50 9.53
N ILE A 118 4.31 6.53 8.77
CA ILE A 118 3.32 7.39 8.10
C ILE A 118 3.10 7.02 6.63
N GLY A 119 3.66 5.89 6.20
CA GLY A 119 3.48 5.33 4.86
C GLY A 119 4.76 5.34 4.02
N THR A 120 4.62 5.07 2.72
CA THR A 120 5.72 4.93 1.75
C THR A 120 5.63 6.00 0.66
N TYR A 121 6.67 6.84 0.55
CA TYR A 121 6.68 8.02 -0.31
C TYR A 121 7.73 7.92 -1.42
N GLY A 122 7.44 7.12 -2.46
CA GLY A 122 8.27 7.04 -3.67
C GLY A 122 9.74 6.80 -3.38
N SER A 123 10.62 7.69 -3.86
CA SER A 123 12.07 7.61 -3.65
C SER A 123 12.49 7.67 -2.19
N LEU A 124 11.74 8.38 -1.33
CA LEU A 124 11.99 8.47 0.13
C LEU A 124 11.75 7.14 0.86
N GLY A 125 11.05 6.19 0.23
CA GLY A 125 10.72 4.91 0.83
C GLY A 125 9.72 5.04 1.99
N ARG A 126 9.70 4.02 2.86
CA ARG A 126 8.86 4.00 4.04
C ARG A 126 9.41 4.96 5.09
N LEU A 127 8.55 5.85 5.59
CA LEU A 127 8.90 6.83 6.62
C LEU A 127 8.49 6.30 7.99
N ASP A 128 9.44 5.69 8.69
CA ASP A 128 9.28 5.26 10.07
C ASP A 128 9.54 6.42 11.04
N LEU A 129 8.70 6.53 12.08
CA LEU A 129 8.73 7.63 13.04
C LEU A 129 9.77 7.41 14.14
N GLY A 130 10.19 6.17 14.40
CA GLY A 130 11.13 5.83 15.47
C GLY A 130 10.70 6.43 16.81
N ARG A 131 11.56 7.28 17.40
CA ARG A 131 11.28 7.97 18.69
C ARG A 131 10.07 8.91 18.65
N LEU A 132 9.68 9.38 17.46
CA LEU A 132 8.50 10.24 17.28
C LEU A 132 7.18 9.44 17.22
N SER A 133 7.23 8.11 17.21
CA SER A 133 6.05 7.24 17.13
C SER A 133 5.03 7.55 18.24
N ILE A 134 5.46 7.60 19.50
CA ILE A 134 4.57 7.88 20.63
C ILE A 134 3.99 9.31 20.57
N PRO A 135 4.79 10.38 20.44
CA PRO A 135 4.26 11.74 20.28
C PRO A 135 3.27 11.90 19.12
N PHE A 136 3.58 11.28 17.97
CA PHE A 136 2.70 11.33 16.80
C PHE A 136 1.40 10.54 17.02
N THR A 137 1.45 9.44 17.76
CA THR A 137 0.25 8.68 18.12
C THR A 137 -0.68 9.50 19.00
N TYR A 138 -0.15 10.18 20.03
CA TYR A 138 -0.94 11.13 20.84
C TYR A 138 -1.57 12.21 19.97
N LEU A 139 -0.79 12.82 19.07
CA LEU A 139 -1.26 13.85 18.16
C LEU A 139 -2.40 13.34 17.27
N SER A 140 -2.26 12.13 16.73
CA SER A 140 -3.25 11.52 15.85
C SER A 140 -4.56 11.21 16.58
N ILE A 141 -4.47 10.55 17.75
CA ILE A 141 -5.64 10.20 18.55
C ILE A 141 -6.37 11.45 19.01
N ILE A 142 -5.67 12.38 19.65
CA ILE A 142 -6.31 13.59 20.19
C ILE A 142 -6.79 14.50 19.06
N GLY A 143 -6.01 14.61 17.98
CA GLY A 143 -6.34 15.43 16.82
C GLY A 143 -7.61 14.98 16.11
N ILE A 144 -7.72 13.68 15.77
CA ILE A 144 -8.93 13.11 15.15
C ILE A 144 -10.12 13.17 16.12
N THR A 145 -9.89 12.91 17.41
CA THR A 145 -10.93 13.01 18.44
C THR A 145 -11.53 14.41 18.47
N ASN A 146 -10.67 15.43 18.54
CA ASN A 146 -11.11 16.82 18.58
C ASN A 146 -11.75 17.26 17.26
N ALA A 147 -11.27 16.75 16.12
CA ALA A 147 -11.84 17.06 14.80
C ALA A 147 -13.29 16.59 14.66
N ILE A 148 -13.63 15.41 15.18
CA ILE A 148 -15.00 14.91 15.19
C ILE A 148 -15.86 15.64 16.23
N ASN A 149 -15.32 15.93 17.42
CA ASN A 149 -16.02 16.72 18.43
C ASN A 149 -16.43 18.11 17.89
N LEU A 150 -15.52 18.81 17.19
CA LEU A 150 -15.81 20.11 16.59
C LEU A 150 -16.79 20.06 15.41
N LEU A 151 -16.98 18.89 14.80
CA LEU A 151 -17.92 18.68 13.72
C LEU A 151 -19.37 18.47 14.23
N ASP A 152 -19.57 18.19 15.53
CA ASP A 152 -20.89 17.93 16.14
C ASP A 152 -21.71 19.22 16.40
N GLY A 153 -21.81 20.08 15.39
CA GLY A 153 -22.56 21.35 15.44
C GLY A 153 -23.96 21.30 14.79
N LEU A 154 -24.24 20.29 13.97
CA LEU A 154 -25.49 20.14 13.21
C LEU A 154 -26.05 18.72 13.30
N ASN A 155 -27.37 18.59 13.27
CA ASN A 155 -28.06 17.30 13.26
C ASN A 155 -27.53 16.38 12.16
N GLY A 156 -27.10 15.17 12.54
CA GLY A 156 -26.58 14.12 11.67
C GLY A 156 -25.17 14.35 11.14
N LEU A 157 -24.58 15.52 11.31
CA LEU A 157 -23.30 15.85 10.66
C LEU A 157 -22.16 14.93 11.16
N ALA A 158 -21.82 15.00 12.44
CA ALA A 158 -20.75 14.17 13.02
C ALA A 158 -21.07 12.67 12.99
N GLY A 159 -22.33 12.32 13.27
CA GLY A 159 -22.80 10.92 13.24
C GLY A 159 -22.65 10.27 11.86
N GLY A 160 -23.06 10.95 10.78
CA GLY A 160 -22.98 10.37 9.44
C GLY A 160 -21.59 10.41 8.82
N VAL A 161 -20.79 11.45 9.07
CA VAL A 161 -19.37 11.44 8.68
C VAL A 161 -18.63 10.30 9.38
N SER A 162 -18.89 10.08 10.68
CA SER A 162 -18.30 8.96 11.42
C SER A 162 -18.79 7.61 10.91
N LEU A 163 -20.09 7.46 10.61
CA LEU A 163 -20.66 6.24 10.04
C LEU A 163 -19.96 5.87 8.74
N LEU A 164 -19.80 6.83 7.83
CA LEU A 164 -19.08 6.59 6.58
C LEU A 164 -17.60 6.29 6.84
N GLY A 165 -16.97 6.97 7.79
CA GLY A 165 -15.60 6.67 8.22
C GLY A 165 -15.42 5.20 8.62
N PHE A 166 -16.27 4.69 9.50
CA PHE A 166 -16.28 3.27 9.88
C PHE A 166 -16.67 2.36 8.72
N LEU A 167 -17.58 2.76 7.84
CA LEU A 167 -17.97 1.96 6.68
C LEU A 167 -16.77 1.72 5.74
N PHE A 168 -16.06 2.78 5.34
CA PHE A 168 -14.91 2.66 4.44
C PHE A 168 -13.74 1.94 5.09
N MET A 169 -13.45 2.21 6.37
CA MET A 169 -12.44 1.46 7.11
C MET A 169 -12.83 -0.01 7.30
N GLY A 170 -14.11 -0.31 7.52
CA GLY A 170 -14.62 -1.68 7.62
C GLY A 170 -14.51 -2.44 6.30
N ILE A 171 -14.84 -1.80 5.17
CA ILE A 171 -14.65 -2.39 3.83
C ILE A 171 -13.16 -2.64 3.57
N ALA A 172 -12.29 -1.67 3.86
CA ALA A 172 -10.85 -1.82 3.70
C ALA A 172 -10.29 -2.94 4.60
N ALA A 173 -10.78 -3.07 5.83
CA ALA A 173 -10.41 -4.15 6.75
C ALA A 173 -10.80 -5.53 6.18
N VAL A 174 -11.98 -5.66 5.57
CA VAL A 174 -12.39 -6.91 4.89
C VAL A 174 -11.45 -7.22 3.74
N ILE A 175 -11.09 -6.23 2.92
CA ILE A 175 -10.15 -6.39 1.80
C ILE A 175 -8.76 -6.81 2.31
N ALA A 176 -8.31 -6.23 3.41
CA ALA A 176 -7.02 -6.53 4.05
C ALA A 176 -7.01 -7.85 4.83
N GLY A 177 -8.15 -8.53 4.98
CA GLY A 177 -8.27 -9.73 5.81
C GLY A 177 -8.24 -9.48 7.32
N ASN A 178 -8.32 -8.22 7.78
CA ASN A 178 -8.40 -7.87 9.20
C ASN A 178 -9.85 -8.01 9.71
N ILE A 179 -10.20 -9.24 10.10
CA ILE A 179 -11.55 -9.61 10.51
C ILE A 179 -11.99 -8.81 11.74
N VAL A 180 -11.10 -8.62 12.72
CA VAL A 180 -11.40 -7.94 13.99
C VAL A 180 -11.84 -6.51 13.77
N VAL A 181 -11.03 -5.74 13.04
CA VAL A 181 -11.32 -4.34 12.71
C VAL A 181 -12.59 -4.24 11.88
N ALA A 182 -12.81 -5.17 10.94
CA ALA A 182 -14.05 -5.20 10.16
C ALA A 182 -15.28 -5.38 11.06
N LEU A 183 -15.28 -6.35 11.98
CA LEU A 183 -16.41 -6.62 12.88
C LEU A 183 -16.75 -5.39 13.74
N VAL A 184 -15.74 -4.75 14.33
CA VAL A 184 -15.91 -3.56 15.17
C VAL A 184 -16.42 -2.37 14.34
N CYS A 185 -15.82 -2.12 13.17
CA CYS A 185 -16.28 -1.07 12.25
C CYS A 185 -17.74 -1.27 11.82
N PHE A 186 -18.14 -2.47 11.43
CA PHE A 186 -19.53 -2.74 11.05
C PHE A 186 -20.50 -2.65 12.23
N ALA A 187 -20.07 -2.97 13.45
CA ALA A 187 -20.85 -2.71 14.66
C ALA A 187 -21.09 -1.20 14.86
N PHE A 188 -20.06 -0.36 14.67
CA PHE A 188 -20.22 1.10 14.68
C PHE A 188 -21.16 1.60 13.59
N VAL A 189 -21.07 1.07 12.36
CA VAL A 189 -21.99 1.41 11.26
C VAL A 189 -23.44 1.14 11.67
N GLY A 190 -23.70 -0.02 12.28
CA GLY A 190 -25.01 -0.39 12.81
C GLY A 190 -25.52 0.57 13.89
N ALA A 191 -24.73 0.79 14.94
CA ALA A 191 -25.11 1.67 16.05
C ALA A 191 -25.35 3.11 15.60
N LEU A 192 -24.49 3.64 14.72
CA LEU A 192 -24.63 4.98 14.18
C LEU A 192 -25.81 5.11 13.22
N GLY A 193 -26.09 4.07 12.42
CA GLY A 193 -27.29 4.02 11.60
C GLY A 193 -28.56 4.14 12.44
N ALA A 194 -28.61 3.41 13.56
CA ALA A 194 -29.70 3.50 14.52
C ALA A 194 -29.78 4.89 15.19
N PHE A 195 -28.65 5.44 15.65
CA PHE A 195 -28.61 6.79 16.22
C PHE A 195 -29.12 7.86 15.25
N LEU A 196 -28.73 7.78 13.97
CA LEU A 196 -29.15 8.74 12.95
C LEU A 196 -30.67 8.74 12.72
N LEU A 197 -31.38 7.64 12.95
CA LEU A 197 -32.86 7.63 12.92
C LEU A 197 -33.49 8.56 13.97
N TYR A 198 -32.81 8.76 15.10
CA TYR A 198 -33.26 9.64 16.18
C TYR A 198 -32.64 11.04 16.09
N ASN A 199 -31.56 11.22 15.36
CA ASN A 199 -30.80 12.47 15.31
C ASN A 199 -31.02 13.28 14.02
N PHE A 200 -31.12 12.62 12.86
CA PHE A 200 -31.22 13.28 11.55
C PHE A 200 -32.63 13.16 10.95
N PRO A 201 -33.15 14.19 10.25
CA PRO A 201 -32.68 15.58 10.22
C PRO A 201 -33.19 16.38 11.44
N ASN A 202 -34.18 15.86 12.16
CA ASN A 202 -34.82 16.50 13.31
C ASN A 202 -34.47 15.75 14.60
N ALA A 203 -33.49 16.25 15.34
CA ALA A 203 -32.97 15.55 16.51
C ALA A 203 -34.01 15.39 17.63
N ARG A 204 -34.17 14.14 18.07
CA ARG A 204 -34.84 13.73 19.31
C ARG A 204 -33.84 13.48 20.44
N ILE A 205 -32.57 13.29 20.08
CA ILE A 205 -31.43 13.14 20.99
C ILE A 205 -30.18 13.69 20.28
N PHE A 206 -29.33 14.37 21.04
CA PHE A 206 -28.00 14.76 20.62
C PHE A 206 -26.96 13.78 21.12
N MET A 207 -25.89 13.63 20.33
CA MET A 207 -24.75 12.79 20.67
C MET A 207 -24.13 13.20 22.00
N GLY A 208 -23.92 14.51 22.19
CA GLY A 208 -23.25 15.06 23.36
C GLY A 208 -21.73 14.86 23.30
N ASP A 209 -21.01 15.48 24.23
CA ASP A 209 -19.56 15.33 24.32
C ASP A 209 -19.16 13.88 24.66
N SER A 210 -20.01 13.15 25.40
CA SER A 210 -19.91 11.70 25.61
C SER A 210 -19.81 10.88 24.33
N GLY A 211 -20.53 11.26 23.27
CA GLY A 211 -20.51 10.52 22.02
C GLY A 211 -19.46 11.01 21.04
N SER A 212 -19.28 12.32 20.90
CA SER A 212 -18.42 12.88 19.84
C SER A 212 -16.93 12.63 20.14
N THR A 213 -16.53 12.70 21.41
CA THR A 213 -15.18 12.32 21.85
C THR A 213 -14.94 10.82 21.69
N PHE A 214 -15.90 9.98 22.09
CA PHE A 214 -15.80 8.52 21.94
C PHE A 214 -15.71 8.11 20.46
N LEU A 215 -16.49 8.71 19.56
CA LEU A 215 -16.43 8.39 18.12
C LEU A 215 -15.11 8.79 17.49
N GLY A 216 -14.64 10.02 17.75
CA GLY A 216 -13.38 10.46 17.19
C GLY A 216 -12.19 9.65 17.72
N PHE A 217 -12.20 9.27 19.00
CA PHE A 217 -11.24 8.34 19.56
C PHE A 217 -11.31 6.98 18.85
N SER A 218 -12.50 6.41 18.73
CA SER A 218 -12.70 5.10 18.10
C SER A 218 -12.29 5.07 16.63
N LEU A 219 -12.61 6.11 15.86
CA LEU A 219 -12.14 6.27 14.47
C LEU A 219 -10.61 6.29 14.40
N SER A 220 -9.95 7.00 15.33
CA SER A 220 -8.49 7.01 15.39
C SER A 220 -7.90 5.65 15.73
N ILE A 221 -8.48 4.90 16.66
CA ILE A 221 -7.96 3.57 17.03
C ILE A 221 -8.17 2.57 15.89
N MET A 222 -9.35 2.58 15.25
CA MET A 222 -9.59 1.75 14.08
C MET A 222 -8.65 2.10 12.92
N ALA A 223 -8.33 3.38 12.72
CA ALA A 223 -7.34 3.82 11.74
C ALA A 223 -5.94 3.25 12.02
N VAL A 224 -5.51 3.23 13.29
CA VAL A 224 -4.22 2.63 13.68
C VAL A 224 -4.23 1.12 13.46
N PHE A 225 -5.25 0.39 13.95
CA PHE A 225 -5.35 -1.05 13.74
C PHE A 225 -5.43 -1.45 12.27
N LEU A 226 -6.09 -0.65 11.45
CA LEU A 226 -6.21 -0.93 10.03
C LEU A 226 -4.87 -0.77 9.29
N THR A 227 -4.01 0.17 9.70
CA THR A 227 -2.84 0.58 8.90
C THR A 227 -1.50 0.14 9.47
N GLN A 228 -1.42 -0.15 10.77
CA GLN A 228 -0.16 -0.49 11.45
C GLN A 228 0.00 -1.99 11.71
N ASP A 229 -0.98 -2.81 11.31
CA ASP A 229 -0.84 -4.26 11.33
C ASP A 229 0.23 -4.70 10.31
N ALA A 230 1.11 -5.62 10.72
CA ALA A 230 2.25 -6.05 9.91
C ALA A 230 1.83 -6.70 8.57
N ASN A 231 0.62 -7.25 8.51
CA ASN A 231 0.07 -7.90 7.32
C ASN A 231 -0.91 -7.00 6.55
N SER A 232 -1.14 -5.76 7.00
CA SER A 232 -2.10 -4.88 6.34
C SER A 232 -1.61 -4.41 4.98
N SER A 233 -2.49 -4.54 3.98
CA SER A 233 -2.32 -3.95 2.65
C SER A 233 -2.85 -2.51 2.55
N VAL A 234 -3.33 -1.92 3.64
CA VAL A 234 -3.94 -0.58 3.68
C VAL A 234 -2.92 0.46 4.16
N ASP A 235 -2.68 1.47 3.34
CA ASP A 235 -1.68 2.50 3.62
C ASP A 235 -2.08 3.45 4.76
N SER A 236 -1.10 3.98 5.51
CA SER A 236 -1.30 4.93 6.61
C SER A 236 -2.06 6.21 6.22
N MET A 237 -2.05 6.60 4.94
CA MET A 237 -2.81 7.76 4.44
C MET A 237 -4.29 7.45 4.14
N PHE A 238 -4.71 6.18 4.12
CA PHE A 238 -6.09 5.81 3.83
C PHE A 238 -7.09 6.48 4.81
N PRO A 239 -6.93 6.41 6.14
CA PRO A 239 -7.86 7.04 7.08
C PRO A 239 -7.81 8.57 7.00
N VAL A 240 -6.66 9.15 6.65
CA VAL A 240 -6.50 10.60 6.46
C VAL A 240 -7.37 11.08 5.30
N LEU A 241 -7.40 10.34 4.19
CA LEU A 241 -8.25 10.67 3.05
C LEU A 241 -9.74 10.46 3.36
N VAL A 242 -10.10 9.35 4.01
CA VAL A 242 -11.49 9.09 4.43
C VAL A 242 -12.02 10.20 5.35
N LEU A 243 -11.20 10.64 6.31
CA LEU A 243 -11.53 11.67 7.29
C LEU A 243 -11.02 13.06 6.87
N LEU A 244 -10.80 13.29 5.58
CA LEU A 244 -10.19 14.53 5.10
C LEU A 244 -10.98 15.76 5.54
N ILE A 245 -12.31 15.73 5.44
CA ILE A 245 -13.15 16.88 5.78
C ILE A 245 -12.99 17.35 7.24
N PRO A 246 -13.21 16.52 8.28
CA PRO A 246 -13.05 16.96 9.67
C PRO A 246 -11.60 17.34 10.00
N ILE A 247 -10.61 16.62 9.46
CA ILE A 247 -9.19 16.94 9.65
C ILE A 247 -8.87 18.31 9.05
N PHE A 248 -9.25 18.52 7.79
CA PHE A 248 -9.06 19.77 7.07
C PHE A 248 -9.71 20.95 7.80
N ASP A 249 -10.99 20.81 8.20
CA ASP A 249 -11.71 21.91 8.85
C ASP A 249 -11.02 22.34 10.16
N THR A 250 -10.56 21.36 10.94
CA THR A 250 -9.83 21.62 12.19
C THR A 250 -8.48 22.29 11.92
N LEU A 251 -7.67 21.75 11.02
CA LEU A 251 -6.34 22.30 10.70
C LEU A 251 -6.43 23.70 10.09
N ARG A 252 -7.39 23.92 9.17
CA ARG A 252 -7.64 25.23 8.57
C ARG A 252 -7.96 26.26 9.63
N VAL A 253 -8.88 25.95 10.54
CA VAL A 253 -9.28 26.89 11.58
C VAL A 253 -8.13 27.20 12.54
N LEU A 254 -7.35 26.19 12.93
CA LEU A 254 -6.13 26.39 13.74
C LEU A 254 -5.13 27.32 13.02
N PHE A 255 -4.88 27.10 11.73
CA PHE A 255 -3.98 27.91 10.93
C PHE A 255 -4.46 29.36 10.80
N VAL A 256 -5.75 29.57 10.51
CA VAL A 256 -6.35 30.91 10.46
C VAL A 256 -6.24 31.63 11.80
N ARG A 257 -6.38 30.94 12.93
CA ARG A 257 -6.20 31.55 14.27
C ARG A 257 -4.77 31.99 14.50
N LEU A 258 -3.80 31.12 14.18
CA LEU A 258 -2.37 31.41 14.30
C LEU A 258 -1.97 32.63 13.48
N LEU A 259 -2.40 32.71 12.21
CA LEU A 259 -2.13 33.87 11.35
C LEU A 259 -2.72 35.19 11.89
N ASN A 260 -3.81 35.12 12.65
CA ASN A 260 -4.44 36.27 13.27
C ASN A 260 -3.96 36.55 14.71
N GLY A 261 -2.91 35.85 15.19
CA GLY A 261 -2.40 36.01 16.55
C GLY A 261 -3.38 35.58 17.65
N LYS A 262 -4.40 34.78 17.31
CA LYS A 262 -5.41 34.29 18.27
C LYS A 262 -5.00 32.94 18.85
N ASN A 263 -5.50 32.65 20.05
CA ASN A 263 -5.30 31.34 20.67
C ASN A 263 -5.93 30.22 19.80
N PRO A 264 -5.16 29.22 19.34
CA PRO A 264 -5.68 28.13 18.50
C PRO A 264 -6.79 27.31 19.15
N PHE A 265 -6.85 27.26 20.49
CA PHE A 265 -7.81 26.45 21.25
C PHE A 265 -9.07 27.23 21.66
N GLN A 266 -9.22 28.48 21.21
CA GLN A 266 -10.42 29.28 21.49
C GLN A 266 -11.59 28.87 20.59
N ALA A 267 -12.80 28.77 21.14
CA ALA A 267 -14.00 28.39 20.39
C ALA A 267 -14.56 29.55 19.54
N ASP A 268 -14.81 29.31 18.25
CA ASP A 268 -15.40 30.26 17.29
C ASP A 268 -16.32 29.57 16.26
N ASN A 269 -16.89 30.38 15.36
CA ASN A 269 -17.78 29.93 14.28
C ASN A 269 -17.07 29.96 12.91
N LEU A 270 -15.75 29.76 12.87
CA LEU A 270 -14.98 29.79 11.62
C LEU A 270 -14.91 28.43 10.91
N HIS A 271 -15.45 27.38 11.53
CA HIS A 271 -15.57 26.06 10.94
C HIS A 271 -16.43 26.06 9.68
N LEU A 272 -16.02 25.25 8.71
CA LEU A 272 -16.56 25.24 7.35
C LEU A 272 -18.07 24.99 7.33
N HIS A 273 -18.57 24.11 8.20
CA HIS A 273 -20.00 23.84 8.29
C HIS A 273 -20.80 25.07 8.74
N TYR A 274 -20.30 25.90 9.65
CA TYR A 274 -20.96 27.17 10.03
C TYR A 274 -20.93 28.18 8.88
N LEU A 275 -19.83 28.26 8.12
CA LEU A 275 -19.73 29.17 6.97
C LEU A 275 -20.72 28.79 5.85
N ILE A 276 -20.96 27.49 5.66
CA ILE A 276 -21.87 27.01 4.62
C ILE A 276 -23.34 27.15 5.05
N VAL A 277 -23.65 27.01 6.34
CA VAL A 277 -25.02 27.14 6.86
C VAL A 277 -25.61 28.54 6.62
N GLU A 278 -24.77 29.57 6.43
CA GLU A 278 -25.23 30.91 6.03
C GLU A 278 -25.98 30.91 4.68
N ASN A 279 -25.67 29.96 3.78
CA ASN A 279 -26.23 29.89 2.43
C ASN A 279 -27.06 28.62 2.15
N LEU A 280 -26.93 27.59 2.98
CA LEU A 280 -27.60 26.29 2.84
C LEU A 280 -28.25 25.87 4.16
N SER A 281 -29.43 25.25 4.08
CA SER A 281 -30.08 24.69 5.28
C SER A 281 -29.18 23.64 5.97
N PRO A 282 -29.16 23.55 7.31
CA PRO A 282 -28.35 22.59 8.07
C PRO A 282 -28.36 21.15 7.54
N MET A 283 -29.54 20.66 7.15
CA MET A 283 -29.71 19.32 6.55
C MET A 283 -28.89 19.15 5.26
N LYS A 284 -28.90 20.15 4.38
CA LYS A 284 -28.13 20.13 3.12
C LYS A 284 -26.63 20.18 3.39
N VAL A 285 -26.19 20.87 4.44
CA VAL A 285 -24.79 20.90 4.85
C VAL A 285 -24.35 19.52 5.36
N ALA A 286 -25.17 18.86 6.19
CA ALA A 286 -24.90 17.49 6.62
C ALA A 286 -24.78 16.53 5.43
N LEU A 287 -25.75 16.56 4.50
CA LEU A 287 -25.72 15.72 3.30
C LEU A 287 -24.53 16.01 2.37
N LEU A 288 -24.11 17.28 2.26
CA LEU A 288 -22.92 17.65 1.50
C LEU A 288 -21.66 17.02 2.12
N PHE A 289 -21.50 17.10 3.44
CA PHE A 289 -20.37 16.50 4.13
C PHE A 289 -20.36 14.99 4.01
N TRP A 290 -21.53 14.34 4.13
CA TRP A 290 -21.65 12.90 3.89
C TRP A 290 -21.26 12.52 2.47
N SER A 291 -21.70 13.30 1.48
CA SER A 291 -21.38 13.06 0.07
C SER A 291 -19.88 13.22 -0.19
N LEU A 292 -19.24 14.25 0.37
CA LEU A 292 -17.80 14.47 0.26
C LEU A 292 -17.02 13.33 0.95
N THR A 293 -17.41 12.92 2.15
CA THR A 293 -16.81 11.76 2.83
C THR A 293 -16.99 10.48 2.02
N ALA A 294 -18.15 10.26 1.39
CA ALA A 294 -18.37 9.12 0.52
C ALA A 294 -17.49 9.13 -0.72
N VAL A 295 -17.29 10.30 -1.35
CA VAL A 295 -16.37 10.47 -2.47
C VAL A 295 -14.94 10.17 -2.05
N PHE A 296 -14.43 10.80 -0.99
CA PHE A 296 -13.06 10.57 -0.55
C PHE A 296 -12.83 9.14 -0.05
N GLY A 297 -13.80 8.55 0.64
CA GLY A 297 -13.71 7.14 1.04
C GLY A 297 -13.70 6.18 -0.15
N SER A 298 -14.48 6.47 -1.20
CA SER A 298 -14.45 5.68 -2.43
C SER A 298 -13.11 5.80 -3.16
N ILE A 299 -12.55 7.02 -3.24
CA ILE A 299 -11.21 7.24 -3.79
C ILE A 299 -10.15 6.51 -2.95
N ALA A 300 -10.27 6.56 -1.62
CA ALA A 300 -9.34 5.85 -0.73
C ALA A 300 -9.36 4.34 -0.98
N LEU A 301 -10.54 3.75 -1.23
CA LEU A 301 -10.69 2.34 -1.59
C LEU A 301 -10.05 2.02 -2.94
N THR A 302 -10.23 2.85 -3.98
CA THR A 302 -9.61 2.58 -5.29
C THR A 302 -8.09 2.70 -5.27
N LEU A 303 -7.55 3.49 -4.33
CA LEU A 303 -6.11 3.61 -4.09
C LEU A 303 -5.53 2.48 -3.22
N THR A 304 -6.34 1.54 -2.73
CA THR A 304 -5.83 0.42 -1.91
C THR A 304 -4.77 -0.37 -2.69
N GLY A 305 -3.60 -0.59 -2.07
CA GLY A 305 -2.45 -1.20 -2.72
C GLY A 305 -1.55 -0.24 -3.52
N LYS A 306 -1.89 1.05 -3.59
CA LYS A 306 -1.00 2.13 -4.06
C LYS A 306 -0.15 2.69 -2.91
N THR A 307 0.88 3.46 -3.25
CA THR A 307 1.77 4.10 -2.27
C THR A 307 1.16 5.38 -1.69
N SER A 308 1.71 5.88 -0.57
CA SER A 308 1.24 7.10 0.09
C SER A 308 1.33 8.35 -0.78
N VAL A 309 2.15 8.34 -1.84
CA VAL A 309 2.26 9.46 -2.80
C VAL A 309 0.91 9.72 -3.48
N SER A 310 0.21 8.67 -3.92
CA SER A 310 -1.09 8.80 -4.58
C SER A 310 -2.13 9.39 -3.64
N TYR A 311 -2.16 8.94 -2.38
CA TYR A 311 -3.04 9.51 -1.36
C TYR A 311 -2.69 10.97 -1.06
N LEU A 312 -1.41 11.28 -0.86
CA LEU A 312 -0.94 12.63 -0.55
C LEU A 312 -1.29 13.62 -1.66
N ALA A 313 -1.13 13.23 -2.93
CA ALA A 313 -1.51 14.08 -4.07
C ALA A 313 -2.99 14.47 -4.01
N VAL A 314 -3.89 13.50 -3.76
CA VAL A 314 -5.33 13.75 -3.62
C VAL A 314 -5.63 14.64 -2.42
N VAL A 315 -5.02 14.36 -1.27
CA VAL A 315 -5.21 15.13 -0.02
C VAL A 315 -4.79 16.59 -0.21
N LEU A 316 -3.62 16.86 -0.78
CA LEU A 316 -3.11 18.21 -1.02
C LEU A 316 -4.02 18.97 -1.99
N TYR A 317 -4.39 18.32 -3.10
CA TYR A 317 -5.24 18.92 -4.10
C TYR A 317 -6.63 19.26 -3.56
N ALA A 318 -7.29 18.32 -2.88
CA ALA A 318 -8.58 18.53 -2.27
C ALA A 318 -8.53 19.61 -1.17
N SER A 319 -7.47 19.63 -0.36
CA SER A 319 -7.25 20.67 0.67
C SER A 319 -7.11 22.07 0.06
N LEU A 320 -6.43 22.19 -1.08
CA LEU A 320 -6.33 23.46 -1.81
C LEU A 320 -7.71 23.93 -2.29
N LEU A 321 -8.49 23.05 -2.92
CA LEU A 321 -9.85 23.39 -3.39
C LEU A 321 -10.78 23.79 -2.24
N LEU A 322 -10.76 23.03 -1.15
CA LEU A 322 -11.55 23.34 0.05
C LEU A 322 -11.12 24.67 0.68
N SER A 323 -9.82 25.01 0.63
CA SER A 323 -9.31 26.29 1.13
C SER A 323 -9.79 27.46 0.27
N LEU A 324 -9.70 27.35 -1.06
CA LEU A 324 -10.21 28.36 -1.99
C LEU A 324 -11.72 28.56 -1.81
N PHE A 325 -12.47 27.47 -1.66
CA PHE A 325 -13.89 27.52 -1.38
C PHE A 325 -14.18 28.23 -0.05
N ALA A 326 -13.48 27.87 1.03
CA ALA A 326 -13.64 28.52 2.33
C ALA A 326 -13.33 30.03 2.29
N ILE A 327 -12.28 30.43 1.57
CA ILE A 327 -11.92 31.85 1.38
C ILE A 327 -13.06 32.58 0.66
N SER A 328 -13.62 31.99 -0.39
CA SER A 328 -14.73 32.57 -1.15
C SER A 328 -15.98 32.83 -0.29
N LEU A 329 -16.21 31.98 0.73
CA LEU A 329 -17.29 32.17 1.69
C LEU A 329 -16.98 33.30 2.69
N THR A 330 -15.74 33.38 3.17
CA THR A 330 -15.34 34.42 4.15
C THR A 330 -15.29 35.83 3.58
N GLN A 331 -14.92 36.00 2.31
CA GLN A 331 -14.90 37.31 1.63
C GLN A 331 -16.29 37.92 1.43
N ARG A 332 -17.36 37.11 1.51
CA ARG A 332 -18.75 37.56 1.37
C ARG A 332 -19.35 38.12 2.65
N ARG A 333 -18.67 38.03 3.81
CA ARG A 333 -19.16 38.70 5.02
C ARG A 333 -19.04 40.22 4.83
N PRO A 334 -20.15 40.99 4.86
CA PRO A 334 -20.05 42.43 4.97
C PRO A 334 -19.16 42.74 6.17
N GLN A 335 -18.12 43.55 5.99
CA GLN A 335 -17.42 44.09 7.15
C GLN A 335 -18.44 44.95 7.91
N GLU A 336 -19.02 44.42 8.99
CA GLU A 336 -19.59 45.24 10.07
C GLU A 336 -18.44 45.98 10.76
N LYS A 337 -17.80 46.91 10.04
CA LYS A 337 -17.05 48.00 10.65
C LYS A 337 -18.06 49.09 10.98
N GLY A 338 -18.50 49.10 12.24
CA GLY A 338 -19.08 50.28 12.88
C GLY A 338 -20.60 50.37 12.88
N ARG A 339 -21.27 49.63 13.78
CA ARG A 339 -22.56 50.08 14.34
C ARG A 339 -22.83 49.50 15.73
N LEU A 340 -21.97 49.87 16.69
CA LEU A 340 -22.45 50.06 18.06
C LEU A 340 -23.21 51.40 18.07
N LYS A 341 -24.52 51.37 17.77
CA LYS A 341 -25.42 52.44 18.21
C LYS A 341 -26.16 51.93 19.44
N THR A 342 -25.88 52.60 20.54
CA THR A 342 -26.61 52.61 21.81
C THR A 342 -28.11 52.63 21.57
N LEU A 343 -28.80 51.60 22.05
CA LEU A 343 -30.25 51.64 22.22
C LEU A 343 -30.56 52.52 23.44
N ARG A 344 -31.08 53.73 23.22
CA ARG A 344 -31.88 54.46 24.22
C ARG A 344 -33.34 54.06 24.05
N PRO A 345 -34.07 53.64 25.09
CA PRO A 345 -35.51 53.47 25.02
C PRO A 345 -36.25 54.81 25.13
N ALA A 346 -37.36 54.87 24.39
CA ALA A 346 -38.40 55.87 24.22
C ALA A 346 -38.62 56.93 25.33
N GLY A 347 -38.63 58.20 24.89
CA GLY A 347 -39.28 59.34 25.56
C GLY A 347 -38.47 60.64 25.54
N MET A 348 -38.56 61.43 24.46
CA MET A 348 -38.54 62.92 24.41
C MET A 348 -38.35 63.46 22.97
N SER A 349 -38.75 64.71 22.76
CA SER A 349 -39.56 65.23 21.64
C SER A 349 -38.87 65.69 20.34
N ALA A 350 -39.69 65.62 19.28
CA ALA A 350 -39.90 66.55 18.17
C ALA A 350 -38.68 67.18 17.47
N ASP A 351 -38.36 66.66 16.28
CA ASP A 351 -38.30 67.55 15.12
C ASP A 351 -38.51 66.79 13.80
N SER A 352 -39.25 67.42 12.91
CA SER A 352 -39.62 66.93 11.58
C SER A 352 -38.55 67.27 10.55
N SER A 353 -38.09 66.28 9.77
CA SER A 353 -37.69 66.44 8.36
C SER A 353 -37.44 65.03 7.77
N VAL A 354 -38.35 64.50 6.96
CA VAL A 354 -38.48 64.72 5.50
C VAL A 354 -37.41 63.96 4.69
N LEU A 355 -37.88 62.80 4.16
CA LEU A 355 -37.73 62.22 2.80
C LEU A 355 -36.34 61.84 2.21
N MET A 356 -36.19 60.51 2.02
CA MET A 356 -35.81 59.68 0.84
C MET A 356 -35.38 60.34 -0.50
N PRO A 357 -34.90 59.60 -1.55
CA PRO A 357 -34.47 58.18 -1.69
C PRO A 357 -33.13 57.99 -2.47
N TYR A 358 -32.61 56.76 -2.55
CA TYR A 358 -32.11 56.26 -3.85
C TYR A 358 -32.45 54.78 -4.02
N ASP A 359 -33.02 54.49 -5.18
CA ASP A 359 -33.66 53.24 -5.59
C ASP A 359 -32.73 52.40 -6.48
N ASP A 360 -32.96 51.10 -6.42
CA ASP A 360 -32.72 50.04 -7.41
C ASP A 360 -31.37 49.87 -8.17
N ALA A 361 -30.80 48.68 -8.02
CA ALA A 361 -30.61 47.74 -9.15
C ALA A 361 -30.21 46.33 -8.65
N GLY A 362 -30.99 45.30 -9.02
CA GLY A 362 -30.64 43.87 -8.86
C GLY A 362 -29.46 43.41 -9.75
N PRO A 363 -29.11 42.10 -9.83
CA PRO A 363 -29.97 40.94 -9.59
C PRO A 363 -29.39 39.91 -8.59
N ASP A 364 -30.20 39.54 -7.58
CA ASP A 364 -29.85 38.50 -6.60
C ASP A 364 -30.17 37.06 -7.07
N PHE A 365 -30.44 36.87 -8.37
CA PHE A 365 -30.75 35.56 -8.97
C PHE A 365 -29.61 34.95 -9.80
N ALA A 366 -28.62 35.75 -10.25
CA ALA A 366 -27.48 35.23 -11.01
C ALA A 366 -26.46 34.46 -10.14
N ARG A 367 -26.34 34.82 -8.87
CA ARG A 367 -25.36 34.22 -7.93
C ARG A 367 -25.67 32.79 -7.50
N LYS A 368 -26.93 32.34 -7.57
CA LYS A 368 -27.30 30.93 -7.34
C LYS A 368 -26.85 30.02 -8.49
N GLY A 369 -26.90 30.52 -9.73
CA GLY A 369 -26.45 29.81 -10.92
C GLY A 369 -24.93 29.59 -10.96
N GLU A 370 -24.16 30.61 -10.58
CA GLU A 370 -22.70 30.53 -10.50
C GLU A 370 -22.21 29.56 -9.43
N MET A 371 -22.92 29.44 -8.30
CA MET A 371 -22.62 28.48 -7.24
C MET A 371 -22.88 27.03 -7.67
N MET A 372 -23.95 26.78 -8.44
CA MET A 372 -24.20 25.47 -9.05
C MET A 372 -23.18 25.12 -10.15
N MET A 373 -22.71 26.12 -10.90
CA MET A 373 -21.65 25.96 -11.90
C MET A 373 -20.30 25.62 -11.28
N THR A 374 -19.87 26.35 -10.24
CA THR A 374 -18.60 26.07 -9.54
C THR A 374 -18.60 24.73 -8.83
N LEU A 375 -19.72 24.32 -8.21
CA LEU A 375 -19.85 22.98 -7.62
C LEU A 375 -19.79 21.86 -8.68
N LYS A 376 -20.40 22.07 -9.86
CA LYS A 376 -20.32 21.13 -10.99
C LYS A 376 -18.88 21.01 -11.51
N TRP A 377 -18.17 22.13 -11.68
CA TRP A 377 -16.78 22.11 -12.15
C TRP A 377 -15.82 21.47 -11.15
N LEU A 378 -16.04 21.62 -9.84
CA LEU A 378 -15.26 20.92 -8.80
C LEU A 378 -15.49 19.40 -8.83
N VAL A 379 -16.72 18.94 -9.08
CA VAL A 379 -17.05 17.52 -9.24
C VAL A 379 -16.44 16.95 -10.52
N VAL A 380 -16.53 17.67 -11.64
CA VAL A 380 -15.93 17.28 -12.93
C VAL A 380 -14.40 17.22 -12.83
N LEU A 381 -13.78 18.18 -12.15
CA LEU A 381 -12.33 18.23 -11.93
C LEU A 381 -11.85 17.08 -11.02
N GLY A 382 -12.66 16.68 -10.02
CA GLY A 382 -12.46 15.47 -9.23
C GLY A 382 -12.50 14.19 -10.07
N ILE A 383 -13.42 14.10 -11.06
CA ILE A 383 -13.53 12.95 -11.98
C ILE A 383 -12.36 12.92 -12.98
N VAL A 384 -11.90 14.07 -13.48
CA VAL A 384 -10.77 14.14 -14.44
C VAL A 384 -9.44 13.76 -13.77
N LEU A 385 -9.21 14.16 -12.52
CA LEU A 385 -7.98 13.81 -11.79
C LEU A 385 -7.93 12.34 -11.35
N LEU A 386 -9.09 11.72 -11.13
CA LEU A 386 -9.23 10.27 -10.93
C LEU A 386 -8.72 9.45 -12.12
N THR A 387 -8.79 10.00 -13.34
CA THR A 387 -8.30 9.31 -14.55
C THR A 387 -6.80 9.49 -14.81
N ALA A 388 -6.19 10.57 -14.29
CA ALA A 388 -4.79 10.91 -14.59
C ALA A 388 -3.75 10.13 -13.75
N GLN A 389 -4.13 9.59 -12.59
CA GLN A 389 -3.21 8.89 -11.68
C GLN A 389 -3.23 7.35 -11.83
N VAL A 390 -4.14 6.80 -12.63
CA VAL A 390 -4.30 5.34 -12.79
C VAL A 390 -3.21 4.72 -13.68
N SER A 391 -2.43 5.52 -14.43
CA SER A 391 -1.55 5.02 -15.49
C SER A 391 -0.03 5.10 -15.23
N ALA A 392 0.42 5.18 -13.97
CA ALA A 392 1.84 5.00 -13.65
C ALA A 392 2.00 3.79 -12.73
N GLY A 393 2.21 2.60 -13.33
CA GLY A 393 2.85 1.51 -12.61
C GLY A 393 4.30 1.88 -12.40
N GLU A 394 4.64 2.38 -11.21
CA GLU A 394 6.04 2.68 -10.89
C GLU A 394 6.85 1.38 -10.73
N PRO A 395 8.12 1.34 -11.20
CA PRO A 395 8.98 0.18 -11.05
C PRO A 395 9.28 -0.10 -9.58
N GLN A 396 9.16 -1.35 -9.15
CA GLN A 396 9.51 -1.79 -7.80
C GLN A 396 11.04 -1.73 -7.63
N ASP A 397 11.51 -0.80 -6.80
CA ASP A 397 12.94 -0.57 -6.55
C ASP A 397 13.47 -1.50 -5.43
N LEU A 398 14.46 -2.34 -5.74
CA LEU A 398 15.00 -3.39 -4.86
C LEU A 398 16.11 -2.84 -3.95
N LYS A 399 15.71 -2.18 -2.86
CA LYS A 399 16.63 -1.37 -2.02
C LYS A 399 17.48 -2.17 -1.03
N THR A 400 16.95 -3.21 -0.38
CA THR A 400 17.72 -4.00 0.59
C THR A 400 18.37 -5.23 -0.03
N GLN A 401 19.45 -5.74 0.58
CA GLN A 401 20.06 -7.01 0.13
C GLN A 401 19.05 -8.17 0.22
N LYS A 402 18.17 -8.14 1.23
CA LYS A 402 17.08 -9.11 1.38
C LYS A 402 16.09 -9.03 0.22
N ASP A 403 15.72 -7.84 -0.23
CA ASP A 403 14.83 -7.65 -1.38
C ASP A 403 15.46 -8.15 -2.67
N LYS A 404 16.75 -7.86 -2.89
CA LYS A 404 17.52 -8.36 -4.03
C LYS A 404 17.62 -9.87 -4.03
N VAL A 405 17.84 -10.49 -2.86
CA VAL A 405 17.88 -11.95 -2.71
C VAL A 405 16.52 -12.57 -3.01
N ASN A 406 15.44 -12.02 -2.45
CA ASN A 406 14.08 -12.52 -2.68
C ASN A 406 13.66 -12.40 -4.16
N TYR A 407 13.97 -11.27 -4.79
CA TYR A 407 13.74 -11.06 -6.22
C TYR A 407 14.58 -12.02 -7.07
N ALA A 408 15.87 -12.20 -6.73
CA ALA A 408 16.75 -13.14 -7.42
C ALA A 408 16.26 -14.59 -7.29
N ILE A 409 15.68 -14.99 -6.15
CA ILE A 409 15.05 -16.30 -5.98
C ILE A 409 13.90 -16.48 -6.98
N GLY A 410 13.01 -15.49 -7.09
CA GLY A 410 11.90 -15.53 -8.06
C GLY A 410 12.38 -15.59 -9.52
N VAL A 411 13.35 -14.75 -9.88
CA VAL A 411 13.97 -14.74 -11.22
C VAL A 411 14.63 -16.08 -11.54
N ASN A 412 15.43 -16.62 -10.61
CA ASN A 412 16.10 -17.90 -10.82
C ASN A 412 15.12 -19.06 -10.93
N MET A 413 14.03 -19.05 -10.16
CA MET A 413 12.98 -20.05 -10.25
C MET A 413 12.31 -20.04 -11.62
N ILE A 414 11.85 -18.88 -12.09
CA ILE A 414 11.18 -18.78 -13.39
C ILE A 414 12.15 -19.08 -14.54
N ASN A 415 13.40 -18.61 -14.48
CA ASN A 415 14.41 -18.94 -15.50
C ASN A 415 14.72 -20.44 -15.54
N SER A 416 14.79 -21.10 -14.39
CA SER A 416 14.96 -22.56 -14.31
C SER A 416 13.81 -23.31 -14.98
N LEU A 417 12.57 -22.91 -14.70
CA LEU A 417 11.37 -23.52 -15.30
C LEU A 417 11.27 -23.23 -16.81
N LYS A 418 11.59 -22.01 -17.26
CA LYS A 418 11.66 -21.66 -18.69
C LYS A 418 12.71 -22.48 -19.43
N MET A 419 13.89 -22.68 -18.84
CA MET A 419 14.94 -23.53 -19.43
C MET A 419 14.51 -25.00 -19.59
N GLN A 420 13.58 -25.47 -18.75
CA GLN A 420 13.02 -26.82 -18.87
C GLN A 420 11.82 -26.89 -19.85
N GLY A 421 11.38 -25.74 -20.38
CA GLY A 421 10.27 -25.65 -21.32
C GLY A 421 8.91 -25.90 -20.69
N VAL A 422 8.75 -25.53 -19.41
CA VAL A 422 7.45 -25.59 -18.70
C VAL A 422 6.60 -24.40 -19.12
N GLU A 423 5.34 -24.65 -19.45
CA GLU A 423 4.34 -23.59 -19.54
C GLU A 423 3.92 -23.18 -18.12
N ILE A 424 4.16 -21.92 -17.77
CA ILE A 424 3.98 -21.40 -16.41
C ILE A 424 2.78 -20.45 -16.40
N ASP A 425 1.78 -20.77 -15.61
CA ASP A 425 0.78 -19.82 -15.15
C ASP A 425 1.30 -19.13 -13.87
N LEU A 426 1.70 -17.86 -14.02
CA LEU A 426 2.35 -17.13 -12.93
C LEU A 426 1.40 -16.88 -11.75
N ASP A 427 0.11 -16.72 -12.00
CA ASP A 427 -0.89 -16.44 -10.96
C ASP A 427 -1.10 -17.67 -10.08
N LEU A 428 -1.16 -18.86 -10.68
CA LEU A 428 -1.24 -20.12 -9.95
C LEU A 428 0.02 -20.42 -9.13
N VAL A 429 1.20 -20.09 -9.66
CA VAL A 429 2.47 -20.24 -8.94
C VAL A 429 2.53 -19.32 -7.72
N ILE A 430 2.16 -18.04 -7.88
CA ILE A 430 2.12 -17.08 -6.77
C ILE A 430 1.12 -17.52 -5.69
N LYS A 431 -0.05 -18.01 -6.11
CA LYS A 431 -1.07 -18.53 -5.19
C LYS A 431 -0.57 -19.74 -4.40
N GLY A 432 0.03 -20.73 -5.08
CA GLY A 432 0.59 -21.92 -4.42
C GLY A 432 1.69 -21.58 -3.41
N MET A 433 2.58 -20.65 -3.73
CA MET A 433 3.61 -20.17 -2.80
C MET A 433 3.02 -19.49 -1.57
N ARG A 434 1.98 -18.66 -1.75
CA ARG A 434 1.31 -17.96 -0.65
C ARG A 434 0.56 -18.93 0.25
N ASP A 435 -0.16 -19.90 -0.31
CA ASP A 435 -0.91 -20.91 0.43
C ASP A 435 0.05 -21.79 1.25
N ALA A 436 1.19 -22.21 0.67
CA ALA A 436 2.21 -22.97 1.38
C ALA A 436 2.93 -22.18 2.48
N HIS A 437 3.22 -20.89 2.26
CA HIS A 437 3.92 -20.05 3.24
C HIS A 437 3.03 -19.68 4.44
N SER A 438 1.76 -19.40 4.19
CA SER A 438 0.80 -18.97 5.22
C SER A 438 0.24 -20.12 6.06
N GLY A 439 0.54 -21.38 5.72
CA GLY A 439 -0.11 -22.54 6.31
C GLY A 439 -1.61 -22.65 5.95
N GLY A 440 -2.02 -21.99 4.86
CA GLY A 440 -3.39 -22.02 4.35
C GLY A 440 -3.75 -23.36 3.71
N LYS A 441 -5.05 -23.53 3.41
CA LYS A 441 -5.53 -24.75 2.73
C LYS A 441 -5.02 -24.78 1.29
N LEU A 442 -4.18 -25.76 0.95
CA LEU A 442 -3.73 -26.01 -0.41
C LEU A 442 -4.91 -26.37 -1.34
N LEU A 443 -4.84 -25.94 -2.60
CA LEU A 443 -5.87 -26.25 -3.61
C LEU A 443 -5.89 -27.73 -4.02
N LEU A 444 -4.77 -28.43 -3.82
CA LEU A 444 -4.61 -29.85 -4.09
C LEU A 444 -4.15 -30.55 -2.81
N PRO A 445 -4.61 -31.78 -2.55
CA PRO A 445 -4.06 -32.60 -1.49
C PRO A 445 -2.61 -32.99 -1.80
N ASP A 446 -1.83 -33.30 -0.76
CA ASP A 446 -0.37 -33.52 -0.86
C ASP A 446 0.02 -34.67 -1.81
N ASP A 447 -0.83 -35.69 -1.94
CA ASP A 447 -0.63 -36.83 -2.82
C ASP A 447 -0.77 -36.44 -4.30
N GLU A 448 -1.76 -35.61 -4.65
CA GLU A 448 -1.91 -35.07 -6.00
C GLU A 448 -0.77 -34.13 -6.38
N LEU A 449 -0.27 -33.31 -5.45
CA LEU A 449 0.90 -32.46 -5.67
C LEU A 449 2.14 -33.29 -6.03
N ARG A 450 2.43 -34.34 -5.24
CA ARG A 450 3.57 -35.24 -5.50
C ARG A 450 3.43 -35.96 -6.84
N LYS A 451 2.22 -36.44 -7.17
CA LYS A 451 1.94 -37.13 -8.43
C LYS A 451 2.14 -36.20 -9.63
N SER A 452 1.64 -34.97 -9.53
CA SER A 452 1.74 -33.96 -10.61
C SER A 452 3.19 -33.58 -10.91
N ILE A 453 4.00 -33.35 -9.86
CA ILE A 453 5.44 -33.10 -10.02
C ILE A 453 6.16 -34.34 -10.60
N GLY A 454 5.79 -35.55 -10.17
CA GLY A 454 6.38 -36.79 -10.66
C GLY A 454 6.14 -37.03 -12.17
N VAL A 455 4.93 -36.73 -12.66
CA VAL A 455 4.59 -36.81 -14.09
C VAL A 455 5.44 -35.81 -14.89
N TYR A 456 5.50 -34.57 -14.43
CA TYR A 456 6.30 -33.53 -15.07
C TYR A 456 7.79 -33.90 -15.13
N GLN A 457 8.38 -34.34 -14.01
CA GLN A 457 9.79 -34.75 -13.96
C GLN A 457 10.10 -35.91 -14.91
N THR A 458 9.18 -36.88 -15.04
CA THR A 458 9.34 -38.01 -15.96
C THR A 458 9.32 -37.55 -17.42
N ALA A 459 8.37 -36.69 -17.78
CA ALA A 459 8.29 -36.11 -19.12
C ALA A 459 9.52 -35.25 -19.46
N ALA A 460 10.00 -34.45 -18.50
CA ALA A 460 11.21 -33.63 -18.68
C ALA A 460 12.46 -34.49 -18.93
N ARG A 461 12.62 -35.60 -18.20
CA ARG A 461 13.72 -36.56 -18.43
C ARG A 461 13.66 -37.19 -19.81
N GLN A 462 12.47 -37.61 -20.26
CA GLN A 462 12.28 -38.18 -21.60
C GLN A 462 12.59 -37.15 -22.70
N LYS A 463 12.12 -35.90 -22.55
CA LYS A 463 12.42 -34.82 -23.48
C LYS A 463 13.91 -34.51 -23.57
N GLN A 464 14.60 -34.44 -22.42
CA GLN A 464 16.06 -34.24 -22.39
C GLN A 464 16.84 -35.40 -23.02
N ALA A 465 16.42 -36.65 -22.78
CA ALA A 465 17.01 -37.82 -23.41
C ALA A 465 16.85 -37.76 -24.94
N MET A 466 15.67 -37.40 -25.44
CA MET A 466 15.39 -37.26 -26.87
C MET A 466 16.21 -36.13 -27.51
N VAL A 467 16.31 -34.96 -26.87
CA VAL A 467 17.19 -33.87 -27.33
C VAL A 467 18.64 -34.31 -27.40
N ARG A 468 19.12 -35.09 -26.42
CA ARG A 468 20.48 -35.66 -26.46
C ARG A 468 20.69 -36.62 -27.62
N VAL A 469 19.72 -37.49 -27.91
CA VAL A 469 19.80 -38.43 -29.04
C VAL A 469 19.84 -37.67 -30.37
N ILE A 470 18.98 -36.68 -30.55
CA ILE A 470 18.96 -35.84 -31.76
C ILE A 470 20.29 -35.09 -31.92
N ALA A 471 20.76 -34.41 -30.87
CA ALA A 471 22.03 -33.70 -30.89
C ALA A 471 23.22 -34.62 -31.15
N ALA A 472 23.19 -35.87 -30.66
CA ALA A 472 24.25 -36.85 -30.90
C ALA A 472 24.33 -37.28 -32.37
N ASP A 473 23.19 -37.44 -33.03
CA ASP A 473 23.11 -37.78 -34.45
C ASP A 473 23.53 -36.57 -35.33
N GLU A 474 23.02 -35.39 -35.02
CA GLU A 474 23.37 -34.14 -35.72
C GLU A 474 24.86 -33.81 -35.61
N ASN A 475 25.42 -33.85 -34.40
CA ASN A 475 26.85 -33.58 -34.17
C ASN A 475 27.73 -34.61 -34.87
N LYS A 476 27.33 -35.89 -34.89
CA LYS A 476 28.09 -36.93 -35.58
C LYS A 476 28.13 -36.65 -37.08
N LYS A 477 26.97 -36.42 -37.71
CA LYS A 477 26.87 -36.11 -39.15
C LYS A 477 27.64 -34.83 -39.51
N ALA A 478 27.46 -33.77 -38.74
CA ALA A 478 28.14 -32.50 -38.96
C ALA A 478 29.66 -32.62 -38.77
N GLY A 479 30.10 -33.37 -37.77
CA GLY A 479 31.51 -33.62 -37.50
C GLY A 479 32.19 -34.43 -38.60
N GLU A 480 31.54 -35.50 -39.07
CA GLU A 480 32.04 -36.33 -40.18
C GLU A 480 32.14 -35.52 -41.49
N ALA A 481 31.10 -34.73 -41.82
CA ALA A 481 31.11 -33.86 -42.99
C ALA A 481 32.20 -32.78 -42.89
N PHE A 482 32.36 -32.15 -41.72
CA PHE A 482 33.39 -31.15 -41.48
C PHE A 482 34.78 -31.72 -41.66
N LEU A 483 35.08 -32.88 -41.06
CA LEU A 483 36.40 -33.52 -41.16
C LEU A 483 36.70 -33.97 -42.60
N ALA A 484 35.72 -34.51 -43.32
CA ALA A 484 35.87 -34.90 -44.72
C ALA A 484 36.23 -33.69 -45.60
N ALA A 485 35.54 -32.57 -45.43
CA ALA A 485 35.83 -31.33 -46.15
C ALA A 485 37.16 -30.71 -45.72
N ASN A 486 37.50 -30.77 -44.43
CA ASN A 486 38.71 -30.18 -43.89
C ASN A 486 39.98 -30.95 -44.33
N ALA A 487 39.88 -32.27 -44.52
CA ALA A 487 40.97 -33.09 -45.06
C ALA A 487 41.47 -32.63 -46.44
N GLN A 488 40.60 -31.99 -47.23
CA GLN A 488 40.92 -31.52 -48.58
C GLN A 488 41.54 -30.11 -48.60
N LYS A 489 41.63 -29.44 -47.45
CA LYS A 489 42.20 -28.09 -47.37
C LYS A 489 43.73 -28.14 -47.39
N GLU A 490 44.32 -27.16 -48.06
CA GLU A 490 45.77 -27.02 -48.15
C GLU A 490 46.42 -26.89 -46.75
N GLY A 491 47.45 -27.70 -46.53
CA GLY A 491 48.22 -27.77 -45.29
C GLY A 491 47.57 -28.58 -44.16
N VAL A 492 46.43 -29.24 -44.39
CA VAL A 492 45.82 -30.18 -43.42
C VAL A 492 46.37 -31.59 -43.64
N VAL A 493 46.87 -32.21 -42.59
CA VAL A 493 47.34 -33.61 -42.57
C VAL A 493 46.35 -34.45 -41.77
N THR A 494 45.94 -35.60 -42.31
CA THR A 494 45.06 -36.56 -41.63
C THR A 494 45.86 -37.78 -41.19
N LEU A 495 45.77 -38.13 -39.90
CA LEU A 495 46.43 -39.30 -39.31
C LEU A 495 45.54 -40.55 -39.38
N PRO A 496 46.10 -41.78 -39.25
CA PRO A 496 45.32 -43.02 -39.26
C PRO A 496 44.22 -43.09 -38.18
N SER A 497 44.42 -42.43 -37.04
CA SER A 497 43.42 -42.31 -35.97
C SER A 497 42.20 -41.45 -36.38
N GLY A 498 42.33 -40.71 -37.49
CA GLY A 498 41.40 -39.69 -37.99
C GLY A 498 41.60 -38.31 -37.39
N LEU A 499 42.57 -38.12 -36.48
CA LEU A 499 43.01 -36.80 -36.05
C LEU A 499 43.53 -36.02 -37.26
N GLN A 500 43.12 -34.76 -37.40
CA GLN A 500 43.67 -33.86 -38.42
C GLN A 500 44.42 -32.71 -37.77
N TYR A 501 45.46 -32.22 -38.42
CA TYR A 501 46.14 -31.02 -37.96
C TYR A 501 46.64 -30.17 -39.12
N LYS A 502 46.82 -28.87 -38.85
CA LYS A 502 47.46 -27.90 -39.73
C LYS A 502 48.51 -27.15 -38.93
N THR A 503 49.75 -27.18 -39.41
CA THR A 503 50.84 -26.42 -38.80
C THR A 503 50.71 -24.95 -39.19
N LEU A 504 50.50 -24.08 -38.21
CA LEU A 504 50.42 -22.62 -38.39
C LEU A 504 51.81 -21.98 -38.22
N LYS A 505 52.61 -22.51 -37.29
CA LYS A 505 54.01 -22.15 -37.07
C LYS A 505 54.79 -23.42 -36.74
N ALA A 506 55.88 -23.65 -37.46
CA ALA A 506 56.78 -24.74 -37.16
C ALA A 506 57.72 -24.36 -36.01
N GLY A 507 57.89 -25.27 -35.05
CA GLY A 507 58.96 -25.23 -34.05
C GLY A 507 60.00 -26.30 -34.34
N ASP A 508 61.14 -26.18 -33.68
CA ASP A 508 62.32 -27.04 -33.84
C ASP A 508 62.75 -27.72 -32.52
N GLY A 509 61.99 -27.51 -31.44
CA GLY A 509 62.27 -28.09 -30.13
C GLY A 509 61.90 -29.57 -30.00
N MET A 510 62.21 -30.15 -28.83
CA MET A 510 61.92 -31.56 -28.54
C MET A 510 60.42 -31.84 -28.58
N LYS A 511 60.05 -33.09 -28.90
CA LYS A 511 58.66 -33.55 -28.88
C LYS A 511 58.33 -34.17 -27.51
N PRO A 512 57.20 -33.77 -26.88
CA PRO A 512 56.75 -34.36 -25.62
C PRO A 512 56.50 -35.87 -25.69
N THR A 513 56.66 -36.54 -24.55
CA THR A 513 56.28 -37.93 -24.28
C THR A 513 55.07 -37.99 -23.34
N ASP A 514 54.48 -39.17 -23.13
CA ASP A 514 53.30 -39.31 -22.25
C ASP A 514 53.61 -38.97 -20.77
N ALA A 515 54.88 -39.04 -20.35
CA ALA A 515 55.31 -38.73 -18.98
C ALA A 515 55.43 -37.22 -18.72
N ASP A 516 55.56 -36.42 -19.77
CA ASP A 516 55.94 -35.02 -19.67
C ASP A 516 54.79 -34.11 -19.25
N THR A 517 55.15 -32.98 -18.67
CA THR A 517 54.25 -31.85 -18.46
C THR A 517 54.58 -30.78 -19.48
N VAL A 518 53.60 -30.37 -20.27
CA VAL A 518 53.78 -29.37 -21.32
C VAL A 518 53.21 -28.02 -20.88
N GLU A 519 53.84 -26.95 -21.34
CA GLU A 519 53.34 -25.59 -21.20
C GLU A 519 52.76 -25.12 -22.53
N VAL A 520 51.46 -24.80 -22.55
CA VAL A 520 50.73 -24.51 -23.78
C VAL A 520 49.87 -23.25 -23.65
N ASN A 521 49.77 -22.50 -24.75
CA ASN A 521 48.62 -21.61 -24.97
C ASN A 521 47.64 -22.34 -25.85
N TYR A 522 46.35 -22.32 -25.52
CA TYR A 522 45.36 -22.95 -26.38
C TYR A 522 44.02 -22.25 -26.40
N ARG A 523 43.26 -22.53 -27.46
CA ARG A 523 41.88 -22.13 -27.65
C ARG A 523 41.10 -23.29 -28.25
N GLY A 524 40.11 -23.79 -27.52
CA GLY A 524 39.21 -24.88 -27.90
C GLY A 524 37.84 -24.36 -28.32
N ALA A 525 37.38 -24.76 -29.50
CA ALA A 525 36.09 -24.39 -30.06
C ALA A 525 35.39 -25.58 -30.74
N LEU A 526 34.07 -25.50 -30.83
CA LEU A 526 33.26 -26.39 -31.66
C LEU A 526 33.42 -26.04 -33.14
N ILE A 527 33.02 -26.95 -34.04
CA ILE A 527 33.10 -26.73 -35.50
C ILE A 527 32.32 -25.51 -36.01
N ASN A 528 31.36 -25.00 -35.22
CA ASN A 528 30.60 -23.77 -35.50
C ASN A 528 31.30 -22.49 -34.99
N GLY A 529 32.51 -22.60 -34.42
CA GLY A 529 33.28 -21.48 -33.88
C GLY A 529 32.97 -21.11 -32.43
N THR A 530 32.01 -21.75 -31.77
CA THR A 530 31.71 -21.51 -30.34
C THR A 530 32.87 -22.00 -29.47
N GLU A 531 33.54 -21.06 -28.81
CA GLU A 531 34.62 -21.34 -27.86
C GLU A 531 34.07 -21.94 -26.55
N PHE A 532 34.73 -22.98 -26.06
CA PHE A 532 34.35 -23.64 -24.80
C PHE A 532 35.48 -23.65 -23.75
N ASP A 533 36.73 -23.43 -24.17
CA ASP A 533 37.88 -23.41 -23.26
C ASP A 533 39.04 -22.65 -23.91
N SER A 534 39.79 -21.87 -23.13
CA SER A 534 40.98 -21.15 -23.60
C SER A 534 41.89 -20.74 -22.44
N THR A 535 43.18 -20.60 -22.72
CA THR A 535 44.15 -20.06 -21.76
C THR A 535 44.02 -18.55 -21.65
N GLU A 536 44.11 -18.02 -20.43
CA GLU A 536 44.15 -16.56 -20.21
C GLU A 536 45.35 -15.94 -20.95
N PRO A 537 45.18 -14.78 -21.60
CA PRO A 537 46.29 -14.10 -22.27
C PRO A 537 47.47 -13.86 -21.32
N GLY A 538 48.65 -14.33 -21.70
CA GLY A 538 49.89 -14.18 -20.91
C GLY A 538 50.04 -15.17 -19.77
N LYS A 539 49.12 -16.13 -19.58
CA LYS A 539 49.23 -17.20 -18.58
C LYS A 539 49.07 -18.58 -19.23
N PRO A 540 50.17 -19.20 -19.69
CA PRO A 540 50.12 -20.54 -20.27
C PRO A 540 49.65 -21.60 -19.28
N ALA A 541 48.97 -22.63 -19.79
CA ALA A 541 48.54 -23.77 -18.99
C ALA A 541 49.63 -24.85 -18.92
N ALA A 542 49.87 -25.37 -17.72
CA ALA A 542 50.74 -26.54 -17.51
C ALA A 542 49.89 -27.82 -17.47
N LEU A 543 50.03 -28.68 -18.47
CA LEU A 543 49.18 -29.86 -18.65
C LEU A 543 50.03 -31.13 -18.73
N LYS A 544 49.65 -32.17 -17.96
CA LYS A 544 50.30 -33.48 -18.03
C LYS A 544 49.77 -34.26 -19.22
N VAL A 545 50.63 -34.67 -20.14
CA VAL A 545 50.23 -35.32 -21.41
C VAL A 545 49.38 -36.58 -21.14
N ALA A 546 49.77 -37.41 -20.17
CA ALA A 546 49.01 -38.60 -19.77
C ALA A 546 47.55 -38.35 -19.33
N GLN A 547 47.17 -37.13 -18.95
CA GLN A 547 45.82 -36.80 -18.49
C GLN A 547 44.93 -36.17 -19.56
N LEU A 548 45.47 -35.89 -20.75
CA LEU A 548 44.74 -35.27 -21.84
C LEU A 548 43.81 -36.24 -22.58
N ILE A 549 42.84 -35.70 -23.33
CA ILE A 549 42.03 -36.48 -24.27
C ILE A 549 42.91 -37.13 -25.35
N ALA A 550 42.44 -38.24 -25.93
CA ALA A 550 43.26 -39.07 -26.83
C ALA A 550 43.82 -38.27 -28.03
N GLY A 551 43.03 -37.37 -28.62
CA GLY A 551 43.50 -36.53 -29.73
C GLY A 551 44.59 -35.53 -29.34
N TRP A 552 44.53 -34.98 -28.13
CA TRP A 552 45.61 -34.12 -27.62
C TRP A 552 46.88 -34.92 -27.33
N LYS A 553 46.78 -36.10 -26.72
CA LYS A 553 47.94 -36.98 -26.49
C LYS A 553 48.68 -37.30 -27.77
N GLU A 554 47.93 -37.65 -28.81
CA GLU A 554 48.50 -37.95 -30.12
C GLU A 554 49.13 -36.70 -30.75
N ALA A 555 48.45 -35.55 -30.72
CA ALA A 555 48.98 -34.29 -31.24
C ALA A 555 50.27 -33.85 -30.53
N MET A 556 50.30 -33.87 -29.20
CA MET A 556 51.46 -33.44 -28.41
C MET A 556 52.72 -34.25 -28.75
N LYS A 557 52.60 -35.57 -28.95
CA LYS A 557 53.74 -36.43 -29.30
C LYS A 557 54.31 -36.18 -30.70
N LEU A 558 53.56 -35.51 -31.57
CA LEU A 558 53.98 -35.18 -32.92
C LEU A 558 54.47 -33.75 -33.07
N MET A 559 54.06 -32.86 -32.16
CA MET A 559 54.25 -31.43 -32.21
C MET A 559 55.58 -31.02 -31.55
N PRO A 560 56.57 -30.48 -32.30
CA PRO A 560 57.79 -29.93 -31.72
C PRO A 560 57.51 -28.72 -30.83
N VAL A 561 58.24 -28.58 -29.72
CA VAL A 561 58.22 -27.35 -28.91
C VAL A 561 58.55 -26.13 -29.78
N GLY A 562 57.84 -25.02 -29.54
CA GLY A 562 57.87 -23.79 -30.34
C GLY A 562 56.84 -23.75 -31.49
N SER A 563 56.15 -24.86 -31.75
CA SER A 563 55.13 -24.93 -32.81
C SER A 563 53.81 -24.29 -32.38
N LYS A 564 53.05 -23.84 -33.37
CA LYS A 564 51.61 -23.52 -33.23
C LYS A 564 50.82 -24.30 -34.25
N TRP A 565 49.91 -25.15 -33.81
CA TRP A 565 49.10 -26.04 -34.64
C TRP A 565 47.61 -25.75 -34.44
N GLN A 566 46.84 -25.94 -35.50
CA GLN A 566 45.39 -26.10 -35.41
C GLN A 566 45.08 -27.59 -35.55
N ILE A 567 44.49 -28.20 -34.53
CA ILE A 567 44.14 -29.63 -34.49
C ILE A 567 42.62 -29.79 -34.51
N PHE A 568 42.14 -30.78 -35.26
CA PHE A 568 40.73 -31.11 -35.41
C PHE A 568 40.52 -32.54 -34.94
N ILE A 569 39.84 -32.69 -33.81
CA ILE A 569 39.75 -33.93 -33.05
C ILE A 569 38.36 -34.54 -33.27
N PRO A 570 38.25 -35.68 -33.98
CA PRO A 570 37.00 -36.42 -34.08
C PRO A 570 36.46 -36.81 -32.70
N SER A 571 35.14 -36.88 -32.57
CA SER A 571 34.48 -37.11 -31.27
C SER A 571 34.99 -38.35 -30.51
N ARG A 572 35.34 -39.43 -31.21
CA ARG A 572 35.93 -40.66 -30.63
C ARG A 572 37.29 -40.45 -29.94
N LEU A 573 38.06 -39.46 -30.37
CA LEU A 573 39.34 -39.07 -29.77
C LEU A 573 39.18 -37.92 -28.75
N ALA A 574 37.95 -37.41 -28.61
CA ALA A 574 37.55 -36.38 -27.66
C ALA A 574 36.65 -36.99 -26.56
N TYR A 575 35.39 -36.57 -26.48
CA TYR A 575 34.45 -36.95 -25.39
C TYR A 575 33.35 -37.94 -25.80
N GLY A 576 33.35 -38.41 -27.06
CA GLY A 576 32.44 -39.43 -27.57
C GLY A 576 30.95 -39.15 -27.37
N GLU A 577 30.15 -40.20 -27.25
CA GLU A 577 28.69 -40.13 -27.10
C GLU A 577 28.22 -39.46 -25.80
N ARG A 578 29.10 -39.35 -24.80
CA ARG A 578 28.75 -38.73 -23.51
C ARG A 578 28.81 -37.21 -23.56
N GLY A 579 29.69 -36.65 -24.42
CA GLY A 579 30.04 -35.24 -24.40
C GLY A 579 30.76 -34.84 -23.10
N SER A 580 30.91 -33.54 -22.87
CA SER A 580 31.53 -33.01 -21.65
C SER A 580 30.98 -31.64 -21.25
N GLY A 581 30.72 -31.49 -19.95
CA GLY A 581 30.16 -30.25 -19.41
C GLY A 581 28.81 -29.88 -20.04
N LYS A 582 28.54 -28.57 -20.09
CA LYS A 582 27.30 -28.02 -20.67
C LYS A 582 27.44 -27.64 -22.15
N GLN A 583 28.68 -27.41 -22.62
CA GLN A 583 28.94 -26.86 -23.96
C GLN A 583 29.32 -27.93 -24.98
N ILE A 584 30.01 -29.01 -24.57
CA ILE A 584 30.41 -30.06 -25.51
C ILE A 584 29.32 -31.12 -25.57
N GLY A 585 28.52 -31.05 -26.63
CA GLY A 585 27.47 -32.02 -26.92
C GLY A 585 27.99 -33.43 -27.19
N PRO A 586 27.11 -34.44 -27.13
CA PRO A 586 27.46 -35.80 -27.51
C PRO A 586 27.94 -35.86 -28.96
N ASN A 587 28.95 -36.69 -29.24
CA ASN A 587 29.56 -36.87 -30.55
C ASN A 587 30.12 -35.61 -31.23
N ALA A 588 30.41 -34.55 -30.47
CA ALA A 588 30.98 -33.33 -31.02
C ALA A 588 32.45 -33.50 -31.46
N THR A 589 32.76 -33.05 -32.66
CA THR A 589 34.14 -32.83 -33.14
C THR A 589 34.66 -31.50 -32.58
N LEU A 590 35.92 -31.48 -32.13
CA LEU A 590 36.53 -30.31 -31.50
C LEU A 590 37.63 -29.73 -32.39
N VAL A 591 37.79 -28.42 -32.33
CA VAL A 591 38.88 -27.69 -32.98
C VAL A 591 39.69 -26.99 -31.91
N PHE A 592 41.01 -27.21 -31.91
CA PHE A 592 41.90 -26.50 -31.02
C PHE A 592 42.97 -25.77 -31.81
N GLU A 593 43.27 -24.55 -31.41
CA GLU A 593 44.54 -23.91 -31.73
C GLU A 593 45.44 -24.07 -30.51
N VAL A 594 46.60 -24.66 -30.70
CA VAL A 594 47.55 -24.97 -29.62
C VAL A 594 48.91 -24.41 -30.01
N GLU A 595 49.54 -23.69 -29.10
CA GLU A 595 50.93 -23.27 -29.17
C GLU A 595 51.68 -23.96 -28.04
N LEU A 596 52.66 -24.80 -28.40
CA LEU A 596 53.47 -25.56 -27.45
C LEU A 596 54.72 -24.77 -27.11
N LEU A 597 54.81 -24.27 -25.87
CA LEU A 597 55.86 -23.34 -25.46
C LEU A 597 57.08 -24.06 -24.87
N ALA A 598 56.86 -25.07 -24.03
CA ALA A 598 57.93 -25.79 -23.34
C ALA A 598 57.49 -27.18 -22.85
N ILE A 599 58.49 -28.01 -22.53
CA ILE A 599 58.34 -29.23 -21.73
C ILE A 599 58.99 -28.94 -20.37
N LYS A 600 58.31 -29.30 -19.28
CA LYS A 600 58.76 -29.09 -17.89
C LYS A 600 59.39 -30.33 -17.29
#